data_AF-A0A356NAD1-F1
#
_entry.id   AF-A0A356NAD1-F1
#
_cell.length_a   1.000
_cell.length_b   1.000
_cell.length_c   1.000
_cell.angle_alpha   90.00
_cell.angle_beta   90.00
_cell.angle_gamma   90.00
#
_symmetry.space_group_name_H-M   'P 1'
#
loop_
_entity.id
_entity.type
_entity.pdbx_description
1 polymer ?
#
loop_
_entity_poly.entity_id
_entity_poly.type
_entity_poly.pdbx_seq_one_letter_code
_entity_poly.pdbx_strand_id
1 'polypeptide(L)'
;MKLNEKFFQAGANEPENVQDVLVENEKIVWNGKPQKKAFVLNNVLKMLPIAIIWIAFDSFFIAMVAMNFSDLPPVAIPFLCIFFVAHLTPVWVWIYNCATASKRQKNTEYVFTNQRIIVRKGLIAADFKSIWYKDIAAVNLR
;
A
#
# COMPACT_ATOMS: atom_id res chain seq x y z
N MET A 1 -7.57 37.28 -2.25
CA MET A 1 -7.14 35.93 -2.71
C MET A 1 -6.04 36.13 -3.75
N LYS A 2 -4.80 35.68 -3.49
CA LYS A 2 -3.72 35.78 -4.48
C LYS A 2 -3.68 34.46 -5.27
N LEU A 3 -4.13 34.50 -6.52
CA LEU A 3 -4.06 33.38 -7.45
C LEU A 3 -2.62 33.26 -7.95
N ASN A 4 -1.96 32.11 -7.72
CA ASN A 4 -0.63 31.80 -8.24
C ASN A 4 -0.72 30.63 -9.23
N GLU A 5 0.35 30.35 -9.98
CA GLU A 5 0.36 29.25 -10.96
C GLU A 5 0.14 27.86 -10.35
N LYS A 6 0.41 27.69 -9.05
CA LYS A 6 0.09 26.44 -8.34
C LYS A 6 -1.40 26.15 -8.31
N PHE A 7 -2.28 27.17 -8.38
CA PHE A 7 -3.74 26.97 -8.37
C PHE A 7 -4.25 26.10 -9.52
N PHE A 8 -3.55 26.08 -10.66
CA PHE A 8 -3.94 25.35 -11.87
C PHE A 8 -3.19 24.02 -12.04
N GLN A 9 -2.28 23.67 -11.12
CA GLN A 9 -1.60 22.38 -11.16
C GLN A 9 -2.54 21.28 -10.66
N ALA A 10 -2.70 20.22 -11.45
CA ALA A 10 -3.46 19.04 -11.04
C ALA A 10 -2.86 18.48 -9.73
N GLY A 11 -3.69 18.37 -8.67
CA GLY A 11 -3.27 17.93 -7.34
C GLY A 11 -2.91 19.05 -6.35
N ALA A 12 -2.81 20.31 -6.76
CA ALA A 12 -2.40 21.41 -5.87
C ALA A 12 -3.44 21.82 -4.82
N ASN A 13 -4.70 21.43 -5.02
CA ASN A 13 -5.80 21.65 -4.08
C ASN A 13 -6.34 20.32 -3.51
N GLU A 14 -5.63 19.20 -3.70
CA GLU A 14 -6.01 17.97 -3.03
C GLU A 14 -5.75 18.13 -1.52
N PRO A 15 -6.73 17.78 -0.67
CA PRO A 15 -6.57 17.88 0.76
C PRO A 15 -5.38 17.02 1.18
N GLU A 16 -4.43 17.59 1.92
CA GLU A 16 -3.27 16.83 2.39
C GLU A 16 -3.50 16.36 3.82
N ASN A 17 -4.21 17.16 4.62
CA ASN A 17 -4.45 16.95 6.02
C ASN A 17 -5.93 16.74 6.32
N VAL A 18 -6.22 16.14 7.48
CA VAL A 18 -7.61 15.87 7.88
C VAL A 18 -8.38 17.17 8.15
N GLN A 19 -7.69 18.24 8.52
CA GLN A 19 -8.28 19.56 8.76
C GLN A 19 -8.90 20.14 7.49
N ASP A 20 -8.34 19.83 6.32
CA ASP A 20 -8.78 20.36 5.03
C ASP A 20 -10.12 19.77 4.58
N VAL A 21 -10.52 18.63 5.14
CA VAL A 21 -11.76 17.91 4.78
C VAL A 21 -12.89 18.07 5.81
N LEU A 22 -12.66 18.82 6.89
CA LEU A 22 -13.69 19.05 7.91
C LEU A 22 -14.83 19.94 7.39
N VAL A 23 -16.06 19.62 7.79
CA VAL A 23 -17.24 20.44 7.51
C VAL A 23 -17.35 21.57 8.55
N GLU A 24 -18.08 22.63 8.23
CA GLU A 24 -18.38 23.70 9.18
C GLU A 24 -18.95 23.15 10.51
N ASN A 25 -18.41 23.64 11.63
CA ASN A 25 -18.73 23.19 12.99
C ASN A 25 -18.39 21.71 13.31
N GLU A 26 -17.68 21.01 12.42
CA GLU A 26 -17.13 19.68 12.70
C GLU A 26 -15.88 19.81 13.58
N LYS A 27 -15.85 19.08 14.69
CA LYS A 27 -14.75 19.09 15.66
C LYS A 27 -14.14 17.71 15.76
N ILE A 28 -12.81 17.65 15.74
CA ILE A 28 -12.05 16.42 16.00
C ILE A 28 -12.18 16.09 17.48
N VAL A 29 -12.70 14.90 17.78
CA VAL A 29 -12.83 14.36 19.14
C VAL A 29 -11.64 13.46 19.47
N TRP A 30 -11.15 12.71 18.48
CA TRP A 30 -10.00 11.84 18.65
C TRP A 30 -9.22 11.68 17.34
N ASN A 31 -7.91 11.51 17.45
CA ASN A 31 -7.01 11.19 16.34
C ASN A 31 -5.99 10.13 16.79
N GLY A 32 -5.76 9.12 15.95
CA GLY A 32 -4.67 8.19 16.15
C GLY A 32 -4.14 7.57 14.86
N LYS A 33 -2.89 7.10 14.93
CA LYS A 33 -2.21 6.35 13.87
C LYS A 33 -2.03 4.89 14.28
N PRO A 34 -2.02 3.95 13.33
CA PRO A 34 -1.76 2.55 13.66
C PRO A 34 -0.34 2.39 14.21
N GLN A 35 -0.16 1.50 15.18
CA GLN A 35 1.16 1.21 15.76
C GLN A 35 2.15 0.76 14.68
N LYS A 36 3.29 1.46 14.57
CA LYS A 36 4.21 1.28 13.44
C LYS A 36 4.71 -0.16 13.32
N LYS A 37 5.16 -0.75 14.43
CA LYS A 37 5.69 -2.12 14.45
C LYS A 37 4.63 -3.13 14.01
N ALA A 38 3.44 -3.07 14.61
CA ALA A 38 2.33 -3.96 14.26
C ALA A 38 1.91 -3.80 12.79
N PHE A 39 1.81 -2.57 12.29
CA PHE A 39 1.44 -2.30 10.90
C PHE A 39 2.46 -2.88 9.92
N VAL A 40 3.75 -2.59 10.13
CA VAL A 40 4.82 -3.09 9.25
C VAL A 40 4.88 -4.61 9.31
N LEU A 41 4.92 -5.19 10.51
CA LEU A 41 5.01 -6.63 10.70
C LEU A 41 3.82 -7.36 10.07
N ASN A 42 2.59 -6.84 10.21
CA ASN A 42 1.43 -7.42 9.54
C ASN A 42 1.54 -7.39 8.02
N ASN A 43 2.06 -6.30 7.43
CA ASN A 43 2.26 -6.23 5.97
C ASN A 43 3.33 -7.23 5.50
N VAL A 44 4.38 -7.48 6.31
CA VAL A 44 5.40 -8.49 5.99
C VAL A 44 4.85 -9.91 6.15
N LEU A 45 4.32 -10.24 7.33
CA LEU A 45 3.94 -11.60 7.71
C LEU A 45 2.72 -12.11 6.95
N LYS A 46 1.76 -11.25 6.57
CA LYS A 46 0.54 -11.67 5.88
C LYS A 46 0.80 -12.40 4.56
N MET A 47 1.84 -11.99 3.84
CA MET A 47 2.21 -12.55 2.53
C MET A 47 3.48 -13.41 2.58
N LEU A 48 4.20 -13.43 3.72
CA LEU A 48 5.47 -14.14 3.87
C LEU A 48 5.38 -15.64 3.55
N PRO A 49 4.38 -16.42 4.03
CA PRO A 49 4.32 -17.86 3.73
C PRO A 49 4.21 -18.13 2.23
N ILE A 50 3.39 -17.35 1.53
CA ILE A 50 3.21 -17.44 0.08
C ILE A 50 4.52 -17.06 -0.63
N ALA A 51 5.16 -15.96 -0.20
CA ALA A 51 6.43 -15.51 -0.77
C ALA A 51 7.54 -16.56 -0.61
N ILE A 52 7.65 -17.22 0.55
CA ILE A 52 8.65 -18.27 0.78
C ILE A 52 8.44 -19.45 -0.17
N ILE A 53 7.21 -19.97 -0.27
CA ILE A 53 6.89 -21.09 -1.16
C ILE A 53 7.18 -20.72 -2.61
N TRP A 54 6.79 -19.51 -3.03
CA TRP A 54 7.00 -19.05 -4.40
C TRP A 54 8.48 -18.88 -4.74
N ILE A 55 9.26 -18.26 -3.84
CA ILE A 55 10.70 -18.12 -4.02
C ILE A 55 11.35 -19.49 -4.09
N ALA A 56 11.00 -20.42 -3.20
CA ALA A 56 11.56 -21.77 -3.21
C ALA A 56 11.26 -22.51 -4.53
N PHE A 57 10.02 -22.43 -5.01
CA PHE A 57 9.61 -23.00 -6.28
C PHE A 57 10.39 -22.39 -7.45
N ASP A 58 10.40 -21.07 -7.58
CA ASP A 58 11.09 -20.39 -8.70
C ASP A 58 12.60 -20.62 -8.66
N SER A 59 13.19 -20.60 -7.47
CA SER A 59 14.63 -20.81 -7.29
C SER A 59 15.05 -22.22 -7.70
N PHE A 60 14.21 -23.22 -7.47
CA PHE A 60 14.44 -24.58 -7.93
C PHE A 60 14.52 -24.66 -9.47
N PHE A 61 13.57 -24.06 -10.18
CA PHE A 61 13.59 -24.06 -11.65
C PHE A 61 14.73 -23.21 -12.23
N ILE A 62 15.01 -22.05 -11.64
CA ILE A 62 16.14 -21.20 -12.05
C ILE A 62 17.45 -21.95 -11.88
N ALA A 63 17.64 -22.66 -10.76
CA ALA A 63 18.83 -23.48 -10.54
C ALA A 63 18.97 -24.59 -11.59
N MET A 64 17.88 -25.31 -11.90
CA MET A 64 17.86 -26.34 -12.95
C MET A 64 18.26 -25.77 -14.32
N VAL A 65 17.73 -24.60 -14.69
CA VAL A 65 18.06 -23.91 -15.95
C VAL A 65 19.53 -23.48 -15.95
N ALA A 66 20.03 -22.93 -14.85
CA ALA A 66 21.41 -22.46 -14.74
C ALA A 66 22.43 -23.61 -14.82
N MET A 67 22.11 -24.77 -14.25
CA MET A 67 22.98 -25.96 -14.32
C MET A 67 23.09 -26.55 -15.72
N ASN A 68 22.05 -26.41 -16.56
CA ASN A 68 21.99 -26.95 -17.92
C ASN A 68 22.11 -25.83 -18.98
N PHE A 69 22.73 -24.70 -18.62
CA PHE A 69 22.72 -23.50 -19.45
C PHE A 69 23.38 -23.68 -20.82
N SER A 70 24.43 -24.51 -20.90
CA SER A 70 25.13 -24.82 -22.16
C SER A 70 24.26 -25.53 -23.20
N ASP A 71 23.22 -26.22 -22.75
CA ASP A 71 22.38 -27.07 -23.59
C ASP A 71 21.14 -26.31 -24.08
N LEU A 72 20.96 -25.06 -23.63
CA LEU A 72 19.84 -24.22 -24.02
C LEU A 72 20.07 -23.60 -25.40
N PRO A 73 19.06 -23.63 -26.29
CA PRO A 73 19.10 -22.85 -27.52
C PRO A 73 19.31 -21.36 -27.19
N PRO A 74 20.22 -20.64 -27.89
CA PRO A 74 20.49 -19.23 -27.60
C PRO A 74 19.24 -18.33 -27.64
N VAL A 75 18.26 -18.69 -28.47
CA VAL A 75 16.97 -17.98 -28.59
C VAL A 75 16.05 -18.17 -27.37
N ALA A 76 16.20 -19.27 -26.62
CA ALA A 76 15.38 -19.57 -25.46
C ALA A 76 15.81 -18.78 -24.21
N ILE A 77 17.10 -18.42 -24.11
CA ILE A 77 17.67 -17.68 -22.98
C ILE A 77 16.93 -16.35 -22.70
N PRO A 78 16.77 -15.42 -23.67
CA PRO A 78 16.09 -14.16 -23.40
C PRO A 78 14.61 -14.35 -23.02
N PHE A 79 13.93 -15.35 -23.61
CA PHE A 79 12.57 -15.69 -23.25
C PHE A 79 12.47 -16.15 -21.78
N LEU A 80 13.34 -17.06 -21.35
CA LEU A 80 13.37 -17.55 -19.97
C LEU A 80 13.67 -16.44 -18.97
N CYS A 81 14.60 -15.52 -19.30
CA CYS A 81 14.87 -14.36 -18.45
C CYS A 81 13.62 -13.48 -18.26
N ILE A 82 12.91 -13.14 -19.34
CA ILE A 82 11.68 -12.33 -19.26
C ILE A 82 10.60 -13.09 -18.49
N PHE A 83 10.44 -14.40 -18.76
CA PHE A 83 9.50 -15.26 -18.07
C PHE A 83 9.74 -15.24 -16.56
N PHE A 84 10.95 -15.53 -16.07
CA PHE A 84 11.21 -15.56 -14.63
C PHE A 84 11.09 -14.20 -13.96
N VAL A 85 11.50 -13.11 -14.63
CA VAL A 85 11.31 -11.75 -14.11
C VAL A 85 9.81 -11.45 -13.91
N ALA A 86 8.98 -11.79 -14.90
CA ALA A 86 7.53 -11.62 -14.81
C ALA A 86 6.89 -12.61 -13.84
N HIS A 87 7.36 -13.86 -13.79
CA HIS A 87 6.81 -14.90 -12.94
C HIS A 87 7.04 -14.63 -11.44
N LEU A 88 8.14 -13.97 -11.09
CA LEU A 88 8.45 -13.49 -9.74
C LEU A 88 7.52 -12.34 -9.26
N THR A 89 6.46 -11.98 -10.00
CA THR A 89 5.47 -10.95 -9.62
C THR A 89 4.96 -11.06 -8.18
N PRO A 90 4.60 -12.24 -7.64
CA PRO A 90 4.18 -12.36 -6.24
C PRO A 90 5.25 -11.89 -5.25
N VAL A 91 6.52 -12.14 -5.56
CA VAL A 91 7.68 -11.70 -4.77
C VAL A 91 7.88 -10.19 -4.90
N TRP A 92 7.77 -9.63 -6.10
CA TRP A 92 7.84 -8.18 -6.32
C TRP A 92 6.75 -7.42 -5.54
N VAL A 93 5.51 -7.93 -5.57
CA VAL A 93 4.39 -7.37 -4.80
C VAL A 93 4.66 -7.44 -3.30
N TRP A 94 5.21 -8.55 -2.82
CA TRP A 94 5.58 -8.69 -1.41
C TRP A 94 6.66 -7.70 -1.00
N ILE A 95 7.76 -7.60 -1.75
CA ILE A 95 8.85 -6.65 -1.51
C ILE A 95 8.31 -5.20 -1.50
N TYR A 96 7.47 -4.86 -2.48
CA TYR A 96 6.84 -3.55 -2.56
C TYR A 96 5.99 -3.24 -1.31
N ASN A 97 5.18 -4.19 -0.84
CA ASN A 97 4.38 -4.03 0.38
C ASN A 97 5.25 -3.83 1.62
N CYS A 98 6.36 -4.57 1.73
CA CYS A 98 7.33 -4.42 2.81
C CYS A 98 8.02 -3.04 2.77
N ALA A 99 8.56 -2.65 1.62
CA ALA A 99 9.30 -1.40 1.44
C ALA A 99 8.41 -0.16 1.67
N THR A 100 7.16 -0.21 1.21
CA THR A 100 6.22 0.91 1.33
C THR A 100 5.45 0.94 2.65
N ALA A 101 5.50 -0.12 3.47
CA ALA A 101 4.72 -0.23 4.70
C ALA A 101 4.95 0.95 5.67
N SER A 102 6.21 1.36 5.86
CA SER A 102 6.54 2.48 6.74
C SER A 102 5.97 3.81 6.25
N LYS A 103 5.96 4.05 4.95
CA LYS A 103 5.39 5.28 4.35
C LYS A 103 3.86 5.27 4.44
N ARG A 104 3.23 4.15 4.09
CA ARG A 104 1.78 3.94 4.22
C ARG A 104 1.31 4.10 5.65
N GLN A 105 2.08 3.63 6.62
CA GLN A 105 1.78 3.78 8.04
C GLN A 105 1.74 5.23 8.48
N LYS A 106 2.73 6.04 8.09
CA LYS A 106 2.78 7.48 8.41
C LYS A 106 1.58 8.24 7.84
N ASN A 107 1.14 7.81 6.65
CA ASN A 107 0.02 8.39 5.93
C ASN A 107 -1.35 7.87 6.40
N THR A 108 -1.38 6.74 7.12
CA THR A 108 -2.62 6.18 7.66
C THR A 108 -2.97 6.87 8.96
N GLU A 109 -4.13 7.51 9.00
CA GLU A 109 -4.63 8.24 10.17
C GLU A 109 -6.12 8.00 10.33
N TYR A 110 -6.54 7.78 11.56
CA TYR A 110 -7.94 7.56 11.93
C TYR A 110 -8.37 8.73 12.79
N VAL A 111 -9.41 9.43 12.35
CA VAL A 111 -9.94 10.61 13.03
C VAL A 111 -11.42 10.41 13.29
N PHE A 112 -11.81 10.60 14.53
CA PHE A 112 -13.21 10.59 14.95
C PHE A 112 -13.61 12.03 15.23
N THR A 113 -14.68 12.46 14.58
CA THR A 113 -15.26 13.80 14.80
C THR A 113 -16.55 13.68 15.59
N ASN A 114 -17.21 14.80 15.86
CA ASN A 114 -18.57 14.81 16.41
C ASN A 114 -19.65 14.32 15.42
N GLN A 115 -19.32 14.08 14.14
CA GLN A 115 -20.30 13.72 13.11
C GLN A 115 -19.99 12.41 12.35
N ARG A 116 -18.70 12.07 12.17
CA ARG A 116 -18.27 10.95 11.34
C ARG A 116 -16.87 10.45 11.69
N ILE A 117 -16.52 9.30 11.14
CA ILE A 117 -15.17 8.73 11.15
C ILE A 117 -14.50 9.09 9.81
N ILE A 118 -13.31 9.67 9.88
CA ILE A 118 -12.47 9.97 8.72
C ILE A 118 -11.26 9.05 8.75
N VAL A 119 -11.05 8.32 7.67
CA VAL A 119 -9.91 7.43 7.48
C VAL A 119 -9.05 8.00 6.36
N ARG A 120 -7.87 8.51 6.70
CA ARG A 120 -6.86 8.93 5.74
C ARG A 120 -5.95 7.76 5.43
N LYS A 121 -5.73 7.46 4.15
CA LYS A 121 -4.84 6.41 3.65
C LYS A 121 -4.09 6.91 2.42
N GLY A 122 -3.11 6.14 1.94
CA GLY A 122 -2.41 6.42 0.70
C GLY A 122 -0.90 6.35 0.82
N LEU A 123 -0.22 6.18 -0.32
CA LEU A 123 1.24 6.14 -0.38
C LEU A 123 1.85 7.48 -0.83
N ILE A 124 1.20 8.13 -1.80
CA ILE A 124 1.65 9.37 -2.43
C ILE A 124 0.54 10.42 -2.27
N ALA A 125 -0.60 10.22 -2.95
CA ALA A 125 -1.81 11.00 -2.72
C ALA A 125 -2.56 10.49 -1.47
N ALA A 126 -3.16 11.42 -0.73
CA ALA A 126 -3.99 11.11 0.42
C ALA A 126 -5.42 10.82 -0.04
N ASP A 127 -5.92 9.63 0.29
CA ASP A 127 -7.30 9.21 0.11
C ASP A 127 -8.04 9.36 1.43
N PHE A 128 -9.19 10.03 1.41
CA PHE A 128 -10.01 10.29 2.59
C PHE A 128 -11.34 9.57 2.45
N LYS A 129 -11.58 8.61 3.34
CA LYS A 129 -12.87 7.93 3.46
C LYS A 129 -13.63 8.48 4.66
N SER A 130 -14.79 9.05 4.40
CA SER A 130 -15.73 9.52 5.43
C SER A 130 -16.85 8.52 5.66
N ILE A 131 -17.10 8.16 6.92
CA ILE A 131 -18.18 7.24 7.33
C ILE A 131 -19.02 7.95 8.38
N TRP A 132 -20.24 8.38 8.02
CA TRP A 132 -21.12 9.10 8.94
C TRP A 132 -21.70 8.18 10.00
N TYR A 133 -21.83 8.67 11.24
CA TYR A 133 -22.36 7.85 12.32
C TYR A 133 -23.78 7.36 12.07
N LYS A 134 -24.62 8.16 11.39
CA LYS A 134 -25.97 7.79 10.96
C LYS A 134 -26.01 6.59 9.99
N ASP A 135 -24.92 6.33 9.27
CA ASP A 135 -24.83 5.24 8.29
C ASP A 135 -24.25 3.96 8.91
N ILE A 136 -23.82 4.00 10.19
CA ILE A 136 -23.28 2.84 10.89
C ILE A 136 -24.43 2.02 11.47
N ALA A 137 -24.75 0.90 10.83
CA ALA A 137 -25.79 -0.01 11.32
C ALA A 137 -25.33 -0.90 12.50
N ALA A 138 -24.07 -1.33 12.50
CA ALA A 138 -23.50 -2.19 13.54
C ALA A 138 -21.97 -2.06 13.61
N VAL A 139 -21.41 -2.34 14.79
CA VAL A 139 -19.96 -2.39 15.03
C VAL A 139 -19.58 -3.77 15.57
N ASN A 140 -18.49 -4.33 15.06
CA ASN A 140 -17.96 -5.60 15.51
C ASN A 140 -16.64 -5.37 16.27
N LEU A 141 -16.59 -5.82 17.52
CA LEU A 141 -15.42 -5.77 18.39
C LEU A 141 -14.89 -7.20 18.53
N ARG A 142 -14.05 -7.62 17.59
CA ARG A 142 -13.36 -8.92 17.58
C ARG A 142 -11.87 -8.74 17.80
#